data_AF-A0A0K0D7V2-F1
#
_entry.id   AF-A0A0K0D7V2-F1
#
_cell.length_a   1.000
_cell.length_b   1.000
_cell.length_c   1.000
_cell.angle_alpha   90.00
_cell.angle_beta   90.00
_cell.angle_gamma   90.00
#
_symmetry.space_group_name_H-M   'P 1'
#
loop_
_entity.id
_entity.type
_entity.pdbx_description
1 polymer ?
#
loop_
_entity_poly.entity_id
_entity_poly.type
_entity_poly.pdbx_seq_one_letter_code
_entity_poly.pdbx_strand_id
1 'polypeptide(L)' 'MPRSTPALTIFVVYAPTSNYDEEEVEAFYMDLERFYREDHTFFKVTIGDFNAKIGPRRTSEQRHIGTHGLK' A
#
# COMPACT_ATOMS: atom_id res chain seq x y z
N MET A 1 9.25 3.41 34.57
CA MET A 1 9.34 2.88 33.20
C MET A 1 10.21 3.82 32.38
N PRO A 2 11.31 3.36 31.74
CA PRO A 2 12.09 4.24 30.87
C PRO A 2 11.22 4.66 29.68
N ARG A 3 11.34 5.92 29.28
CA ARG A 3 10.57 6.51 28.17
C ARG A 3 11.15 5.96 26.86
N SER A 4 10.42 5.13 26.14
CA SER A 4 10.80 4.72 24.78
C SER A 4 10.56 5.88 23.83
N THR A 5 11.58 6.25 23.05
CA THR A 5 11.45 7.28 22.02
C THR A 5 10.69 6.71 20.82
N PRO A 6 9.58 7.32 20.38
CA PRO A 6 8.90 6.87 19.17
C PRO A 6 9.85 6.96 17.97
N ALA A 7 9.96 5.87 17.21
CA ALA A 7 10.73 5.81 15.97
C ALA A 7 9.78 5.68 14.76
N LEU A 8 10.21 6.26 13.64
CA LEU A 8 9.50 6.21 12.35
C LEU A 8 10.38 5.48 11.33
N THR A 9 9.85 4.44 10.71
CA THR A 9 10.45 3.81 9.52
C THR A 9 9.69 4.24 8.27
N ILE A 10 10.43 4.63 7.23
CA ILE A 10 9.88 4.95 5.91
C ILE A 10 10.40 3.93 4.90
N PHE A 11 9.48 3.22 4.25
CA PHE A 11 9.75 2.32 3.14
C PHE A 11 9.50 3.06 1.83
N VAL A 12 10.46 3.00 0.92
CA VAL A 12 10.33 3.53 -0.44
C VAL A 12 10.27 2.35 -1.40
N VAL A 13 9.21 2.24 -2.18
CA VAL A 13 8.98 1.09 -3.07
C VAL A 13 8.70 1.51 -4.50
N TYR A 14 9.04 0.63 -5.43
CA TYR A 14 8.62 0.70 -6.83
C TYR A 14 7.96 -0.63 -7.16
N ALA A 15 6.66 -0.59 -7.45
CA ALA A 15 5.92 -1.79 -7.81
C ALA A 15 6.26 -2.23 -9.24
N PRO A 16 6.11 -3.54 -9.54
CA PRO A 16 6.21 -4.04 -10.90
C PRO A 16 5.31 -3.25 -11.87
N THR A 17 5.80 -3.04 -13.08
CA THR A 17 5.02 -2.37 -14.13
C THR A 17 3.93 -3.31 -14.68
N SER A 18 2.98 -2.79 -15.45
CA SER A 18 1.82 -3.58 -15.91
C SER A 18 2.13 -4.71 -16.90
N ASN A 19 3.38 -4.89 -17.28
CA ASN A 19 3.89 -5.96 -18.15
C ASN A 19 4.27 -7.23 -17.39
N TYR A 20 4.38 -7.18 -16.06
CA TYR A 20 4.59 -8.34 -15.21
C TYR A 20 3.27 -9.09 -15.02
N ASP A 21 3.37 -10.40 -14.77
CA ASP A 21 2.19 -11.23 -14.55
C ASP A 21 1.54 -10.96 -13.17
N GLU A 22 0.32 -11.46 -12.97
CA GLU A 22 -0.41 -11.22 -11.72
C GLU A 22 0.28 -11.88 -10.51
N GLU A 23 1.00 -13.00 -10.74
CA GLU A 23 1.70 -13.75 -9.69
C GLU A 23 2.93 -12.97 -9.19
N GLU A 24 3.69 -12.36 -10.09
CA GLU A 24 4.82 -11.47 -9.79
C GLU A 24 4.36 -10.22 -9.02
N VAL A 25 3.21 -9.67 -9.40
CA VAL A 25 2.60 -8.54 -8.67
C VAL A 25 2.14 -8.97 -7.28
N GLU A 26 1.51 -10.14 -7.15
CA GLU A 26 1.09 -10.68 -5.85
C GLU A 26 2.29 -10.97 -4.95
N ALA A 27 3.33 -11.59 -5.49
CA ALA A 27 4.58 -11.86 -4.77
C ALA A 27 5.22 -10.57 -4.22
N PHE A 28 5.22 -9.49 -5.01
CA PHE A 28 5.68 -8.17 -4.55
C PHE A 28 4.90 -7.68 -3.32
N TYR A 29 3.56 -7.78 -3.33
CA TYR A 29 2.75 -7.36 -2.18
C TYR A 29 2.93 -8.27 -0.96
N MET A 30 3.11 -9.57 -1.15
CA MET A 30 3.43 -10.51 -0.07
C MET A 30 4.78 -10.19 0.59
N ASP A 31 5.81 -9.90 -0.22
CA ASP A 31 7.12 -9.51 0.29
C ASP A 31 7.06 -8.17 1.04
N LEU A 32 6.32 -7.18 0.51
CA LEU A 32 6.11 -5.90 1.16
C LEU A 32 5.39 -6.05 2.52
N GLU A 33 4.38 -6.91 2.59
CA GLU A 33 3.69 -7.22 3.85
C GLU A 33 4.65 -7.84 4.87
N ARG A 34 5.49 -8.78 4.44
CA ARG A 34 6.51 -9.39 5.31
C ARG A 34 7.47 -8.34 5.87
N PHE A 35 8.02 -7.48 5.02
CA PHE A 35 8.91 -6.38 5.45
C PHE A 35 8.22 -5.43 6.45
N TYR A 36 6.95 -5.11 6.22
CA TYR A 36 6.19 -4.27 7.14
C TYR A 36 6.02 -4.94 8.51
N ARG A 37 5.91 -6.27 8.59
CA ARG A 37 5.76 -7.00 9.87
C ARG A 37 7.07 -7.18 10.63
N GLU A 38 8.19 -7.32 9.94
CA GLU A 38 9.52 -7.51 10.54
C GLU A 38 10.04 -6.28 11.30
N ASP A 39 9.72 -5.08 10.83
CA ASP A 39 10.16 -3.85 11.51
C ASP A 39 9.45 -3.69 12.87
N HIS A 40 10.11 -3.07 13.85
CA HIS A 40 9.56 -2.91 15.22
C HIS A 40 9.39 -1.44 15.64
N THR A 41 9.33 -0.52 14.68
CA THR A 41 9.14 0.90 14.98
C THR A 41 7.68 1.27 15.25
N PHE A 42 7.49 2.37 15.99
CA PHE A 42 6.18 2.87 16.40
C PHE A 42 5.33 3.35 15.23
N PHE A 43 5.96 4.00 14.25
CA PHE A 43 5.29 4.50 13.05
C PHE A 43 5.98 3.91 11.83
N LYS A 44 5.18 3.43 10.88
CA LYS A 44 5.66 2.89 9.61
C LYS A 44 4.89 3.54 8.49
N VAL A 45 5.62 4.02 7.49
CA VAL A 45 5.03 4.66 6.31
C VAL A 45 5.64 4.02 5.07
N THR A 46 4.80 3.59 4.14
CA THR A 46 5.24 3.13 2.83
C THR A 46 4.85 4.17 1.79
N ILE A 47 5.84 4.66 1.04
CA ILE A 47 5.66 5.58 -0.08
C ILE A 47 6.30 4.99 -1.33
N GLY A 48 5.83 5.37 -2.51
CA GLY A 48 6.37 4.81 -3.74
C GLY A 48 5.44 4.90 -4.92
N ASP A 49 5.97 4.53 -6.08
CA ASP A 49 5.17 4.34 -7.27
C ASP A 49 4.63 2.90 -7.29
N PHE A 50 3.34 2.75 -7.03
CA PHE A 50 2.67 1.45 -6.98
C PHE A 50 2.16 0.97 -8.34
N ASN A 51 2.31 1.75 -9.41
CA ASN A 51 1.76 1.42 -10.73
C ASN A 51 0.28 0.99 -10.68
N ALA A 52 -0.48 1.57 -9.74
CA ALA A 52 -1.85 1.15 -9.46
C ALA A 52 -2.74 1.40 -10.68
N LYS A 53 -3.45 0.37 -11.13
CA LYS A 53 -4.40 0.48 -12.23
C LYS A 53 -5.64 1.25 -11.74
N ILE A 54 -6.01 2.31 -12.46
CA ILE A 54 -7.30 2.96 -12.26
C ILE A 54 -8.36 2.00 -12.81
N GLY A 55 -9.26 1.54 -11.94
CA GLY A 55 -10.38 0.69 -12.34
C GLY A 55 -11.27 1.37 -13.38
N PRO A 56 -12.16 0.63 -14.08
CA PRO A 56 -13.05 1.22 -15.05
C PRO A 56 -13.80 2.41 -14.46
N ARG A 57 -13.80 3.54 -15.18
CA ARG A 57 -14.59 4.70 -14.81
C ARG A 57 -16.04 4.26 -14.66
N ARG A 58 -16.58 4.32 -13.44
CA ARG A 58 -18.01 4.11 -13.22
C ARG A 58 -18.76 5.22 -13.98
N THR A 59 -19.67 4.83 -14.88
CA THR A 59 -20.52 5.78 -15.60
C THR A 59 -21.32 6.59 -14.58
N SER A 60 -21.32 7.90 -14.78
CA SER A 60 -21.69 8.92 -13.81
C SER A 60 -23.20 9.09 -13.64
N GLU A 61 -23.92 8.06 -13.20
CA GLU A 61 -25.28 8.26 -12.67
C GLU A 61 -25.31 8.46 -11.15
N GLN A 62 -24.18 8.28 -10.45
CA GLN A 62 -24.08 8.55 -9.02
C GLN A 62 -22.88 9.45 -8.73
N ARG A 63 -23.07 10.77 -8.86
CA ARG A 63 -22.14 11.78 -8.34
C ARG A 63 -22.14 11.75 -6.80
N HIS A 64 -21.59 10.74 -6.14
CA HIS A 64 -21.35 10.84 -4.69
C HIS A 64 -19.93 10.42 -4.33
N ILE A 65 -19.18 11.42 -3.85
CA ILE A 65 -18.02 11.27 -2.97
C ILE A 65 -18.48 10.43 -1.77
N GLY A 66 -17.78 9.33 -1.50
CA GLY A 66 -18.22 8.29 -0.58
C GLY A 66 -18.08 8.64 0.91
N THR A 67 -18.96 8.08 1.73
CA THR A 67 -18.91 8.19 3.20
C THR A 67 -18.66 6.84 3.85
N HIS A 68 -17.59 6.14 3.45
CA HIS A 68 -17.26 4.78 3.93
C HIS A 68 -18.15 3.68 3.31
N GLY A 69 -17.53 2.74 2.61
CA GLY A 69 -18.22 1.57 2.06
C GLY A 69 -17.21 0.50 1.65
N LEU A 70 -16.90 -0.39 2.59
CA LEU A 70 -16.31 -1.69 2.31
C LEU A 70 -17.24 -2.47 1.37
N LYS A 71 -16.66 -3.32 0.52
CA LYS A 71 -17.37 -4.50 0.05
C LYS A 71 -16.75 -5.71 0.70
#